data_AF-A0A662BTK7-F1
#
_entry.id   AF-A0A662BTK7-F1
#
_cell.length_a   1.000
_cell.length_b   1.000
_cell.length_c   1.000
_cell.angle_alpha   90.00
_cell.angle_beta   90.00
_cell.angle_gamma   90.00
#
_symmetry.space_group_name_H-M   'P 1'
#
loop_
_entity.id
_entity.type
_entity.pdbx_description
1 polymer ?
#
loop_
_entity_poly.entity_id
_entity_poly.type
_entity_poly.pdbx_seq_one_letter_code
_entity_poly.pdbx_strand_id
1 'polypeptide(L)'
;PVEKDFTNHKIQLQKGNCLYTFSDGYNDQFGGKNGQKFKSKNFKELLLANYKKPMSEQKKVLNDKLKDWMGKDYSQIDDIVVLGLRV
;
A
#
# COMPACT_ATOMS: atom_id res chain seq x y z
N PRO A 1 16.63 23.91 13.83
CA PRO A 1 16.55 22.44 13.64
C PRO A 1 17.90 21.92 13.14
N VAL A 2 18.46 20.89 13.76
CA VAL A 2 19.66 20.23 13.22
C VAL A 2 19.17 19.38 12.04
N GLU A 3 19.55 19.76 10.82
CA GLU A 3 19.33 18.90 9.66
C GLU A 3 20.06 17.58 9.88
N LYS A 4 19.34 16.47 9.76
CA LYS A 4 19.95 15.15 9.70
C LYS A 4 20.27 14.87 8.24
N ASP A 5 21.50 14.48 7.97
CA ASP A 5 21.89 14.01 6.65
C ASP A 5 21.10 12.76 6.26
N PHE A 6 20.69 12.70 5.00
CA PHE A 6 20.06 11.51 4.44
C PHE A 6 21.11 10.47 4.05
N THR A 7 20.86 9.20 4.40
CA THR A 7 21.71 8.08 4.00
C THR A 7 21.10 7.32 2.84
N ASN A 8 21.88 7.11 1.78
CA ASN A 8 21.45 6.28 0.66
C ASN A 8 21.53 4.79 1.01
N HIS A 9 20.41 4.09 0.86
CA HIS A 9 20.35 2.63 0.95
C HIS A 9 20.32 2.03 -0.45
N LYS A 10 21.33 1.20 -0.78
CA LYS A 10 21.45 0.54 -2.09
C LYS A 10 21.07 -0.94 -1.94
N ILE A 11 20.15 -1.40 -2.79
CA ILE A 11 19.67 -2.79 -2.83
C ILE A 11 19.80 -3.30 -4.26
N GLN A 12 20.48 -4.43 -4.45
CA GLN A 12 20.57 -5.09 -5.75
C GLN A 12 19.27 -5.86 -6.03
N LEU A 13 18.60 -5.53 -7.14
CA LEU A 13 17.36 -6.19 -7.55
C LEU A 13 17.63 -7.31 -8.56
N GLN A 14 16.75 -8.31 -8.54
CA GLN A 14 16.71 -9.41 -9.51
C GLN A 14 15.40 -9.37 -10.32
N LYS A 15 15.43 -9.93 -11.53
CA LYS A 15 14.23 -10.06 -12.38
C LYS A 15 13.10 -10.75 -11.61
N GLY A 16 11.91 -10.18 -11.70
CA GLY A 16 10.72 -10.64 -10.99
C GLY A 16 10.54 -10.07 -9.58
N ASN A 17 11.52 -9.35 -9.03
CA ASN A 17 11.35 -8.65 -7.76
C ASN A 17 10.31 -7.53 -7.90
N CYS A 18 9.48 -7.35 -6.87
CA CYS A 18 8.51 -6.27 -6.78
C CYS A 18 8.92 -5.31 -5.66
N LEU A 19 9.00 -4.03 -5.99
CA LEU A 19 9.28 -2.95 -5.04
C LEU A 19 8.03 -2.10 -4.87
N TYR A 20 7.72 -1.74 -3.62
CA TYR A 20 6.60 -0.89 -3.26
C TYR A 20 7.06 0.29 -2.40
N THR A 21 6.56 1.48 -2.71
CA THR A 21 6.64 2.66 -1.84
C THR A 21 5.26 3.30 -1.75
N PHE A 22 4.91 3.84 -0.60
CA PHE A 22 3.55 4.30 -0.31
C PHE A 22 3.51 5.31 0.84
N SER A 23 2.48 6.16 0.84
CA SER A 23 2.11 6.99 2.00
C SER A 23 1.31 6.18 3.03
N ASP A 24 1.14 6.73 4.23
CA ASP A 24 0.37 6.12 5.32
C ASP A 24 -1.14 6.11 5.10
N GLY A 25 -1.70 6.99 4.26
CA GLY A 25 -3.14 7.11 4.00
C GLY A 25 -3.86 5.79 3.71
N TYR A 26 -3.25 4.84 2.97
CA TYR A 26 -3.86 3.52 2.73
C TYR A 26 -4.03 2.74 4.04
N ASN A 27 -3.01 2.75 4.90
CA ASN A 27 -3.00 2.02 6.17
C ASN A 27 -3.94 2.67 7.19
N ASP A 28 -4.07 3.98 7.13
CA ASP A 28 -4.86 4.77 8.07
C ASP A 28 -6.34 4.84 7.70
N GLN A 29 -6.72 4.41 6.50
CA GLN A 29 -8.11 4.37 6.07
C GLN A 29 -9.01 3.54 7.01
N PHE A 30 -10.09 4.17 7.48
CA PHE A 30 -11.14 3.51 8.27
C PHE A 30 -12.09 2.71 7.38
N GLY A 31 -12.58 1.60 7.94
CA GLY A 31 -13.49 0.70 7.24
C GLY A 31 -13.82 -0.55 8.04
N GLY A 32 -14.46 -1.50 7.35
CA GLY A 32 -14.96 -2.75 7.92
C GLY A 32 -16.12 -2.54 8.90
N LYS A 33 -16.70 -3.64 9.39
CA LYS A 33 -17.92 -3.61 10.22
C LYS A 33 -17.80 -2.82 11.53
N ASN A 34 -16.58 -2.66 12.03
CA ASN A 34 -16.31 -2.03 13.32
C ASN A 34 -15.58 -0.69 13.18
N GLY A 35 -15.48 -0.12 11.97
CA GLY A 35 -14.81 1.17 11.75
C GLY A 35 -13.36 1.19 12.22
N GLN A 36 -12.57 0.21 11.78
CA GLN A 36 -11.16 0.10 12.15
C GLN A 36 -10.26 0.62 11.02
N LYS A 37 -9.06 1.09 11.39
CA LYS A 37 -7.99 1.36 10.40
C LYS A 37 -7.61 0.07 9.66
N PHE A 38 -7.21 0.19 8.40
CA PHE A 38 -6.74 -0.96 7.61
C PHE A 38 -5.45 -1.57 8.19
N LYS A 39 -4.55 -0.72 8.70
CA LYS A 39 -3.25 -1.05 9.31
C LYS A 39 -2.23 -1.65 8.34
N SER A 40 -0.95 -1.37 8.63
CA SER A 40 0.19 -1.80 7.80
C SER A 40 0.31 -3.33 7.65
N LYS A 41 -0.07 -4.10 8.68
CA LYS A 41 -0.06 -5.57 8.63
C LYS A 41 -0.94 -6.10 7.48
N ASN A 42 -2.18 -5.66 7.40
CA ASN A 42 -3.12 -6.11 6.38
C ASN A 42 -2.68 -5.66 4.98
N PHE A 43 -2.08 -4.46 4.88
CA PHE A 43 -1.54 -3.97 3.60
C PHE A 43 -0.36 -4.79 3.12
N LYS A 44 0.57 -5.14 4.01
CA LYS A 44 1.68 -6.04 3.68
C LYS A 44 1.18 -7.42 3.22
N GLU A 45 0.21 -7.99 3.92
CA GLU A 45 -0.39 -9.28 3.54
C GLU A 45 -1.09 -9.21 2.19
N LEU A 46 -1.80 -8.12 1.89
CA LEU A 46 -2.45 -7.88 0.61
C LEU A 46 -1.44 -7.84 -0.55
N LEU A 47 -0.31 -7.14 -0.38
CA LEU A 47 0.76 -7.10 -1.37
C LEU A 47 1.40 -8.48 -1.57
N LEU A 48 1.71 -9.19 -0.49
CA LEU A 48 2.31 -10.53 -0.54
C LEU A 48 1.35 -11.60 -1.11
N ALA A 49 0.04 -11.45 -0.97
CA ALA A 49 -0.91 -12.36 -1.59
C ALA A 49 -0.99 -12.17 -3.12
N ASN A 50 -0.62 -10.99 -3.62
CA ASN A 50 -0.86 -10.60 -5.01
C ASN A 50 0.42 -10.34 -5.82
N TYR A 51 1.62 -10.41 -5.21
CA TYR A 51 2.88 -10.03 -5.85
C TYR A 51 3.22 -10.78 -7.14
N LYS A 52 2.60 -11.92 -7.44
CA LYS A 52 2.81 -12.68 -8.69
C LYS A 52 1.95 -12.20 -9.85
N LYS A 53 0.84 -11.51 -9.58
CA LYS A 53 -0.10 -11.01 -10.61
C LYS A 53 0.55 -9.93 -11.48
N PRO A 54 0.07 -9.68 -12.71
CA PRO A 54 0.45 -8.49 -13.47
C PRO A 54 0.30 -7.20 -12.66
N MET A 55 1.17 -6.20 -12.87
CA MET A 55 1.15 -4.95 -12.08
C MET A 55 -0.18 -4.19 -12.21
N SER A 56 -0.81 -4.23 -13.39
CA SER A 56 -2.14 -3.68 -13.62
C SER A 56 -3.23 -4.36 -12.76
N GLU A 57 -3.16 -5.69 -12.63
CA GLU A 57 -4.06 -6.44 -11.76
C GLU A 57 -3.81 -6.16 -10.28
N GLN A 58 -2.55 -6.03 -9.87
CA GLN A 58 -2.23 -5.67 -8.49
C GLN A 58 -2.82 -4.31 -8.13
N LYS A 59 -2.67 -3.30 -9.01
CA LYS A 59 -3.32 -2.00 -8.85
C LYS A 59 -4.84 -2.13 -8.69
N LYS A 60 -5.48 -2.96 -9.51
CA LYS A 60 -6.93 -3.21 -9.40
C LYS A 60 -7.29 -3.83 -8.05
N VAL A 61 -6.55 -4.85 -7.61
CA VAL A 61 -6.77 -5.51 -6.31
C VAL A 61 -6.66 -4.53 -5.15
N LEU A 62 -5.65 -3.64 -5.16
CA LEU A 62 -5.51 -2.62 -4.12
C LEU A 62 -6.69 -1.65 -4.11
N ASN A 63 -7.10 -1.14 -5.29
CA ASN A 63 -8.23 -0.24 -5.40
C ASN A 63 -9.55 -0.88 -4.94
N ASP A 64 -9.81 -2.11 -5.38
CA ASP A 64 -11.03 -2.83 -5.01
C ASP A 64 -11.03 -3.13 -3.51
N LYS A 65 -9.90 -3.59 -2.95
CA LYS A 65 -9.80 -3.89 -1.52
C LYS A 65 -9.99 -2.64 -0.65
N LEU A 66 -9.49 -1.49 -1.08
CA LEU A 66 -9.68 -0.21 -0.39
C LEU A 66 -11.16 0.21 -0.40
N LYS A 67 -11.82 0.13 -1.56
CA LYS A 67 -13.26 0.42 -1.69
C LYS A 67 -14.11 -0.52 -0.85
N ASP A 68 -13.83 -1.82 -0.91
CA ASP A 68 -14.52 -2.83 -0.11
C ASP A 68 -14.31 -2.61 1.39
N TRP A 69 -13.12 -2.17 1.78
CA TRP A 69 -12.82 -1.84 3.17
C TRP A 69 -13.63 -0.63 3.64
N MET A 70 -13.63 0.46 2.90
CA MET A 70 -14.41 1.67 3.21
C MET A 70 -15.92 1.41 3.19
N GLY A 71 -16.39 0.52 2.32
CA GLY A 71 -17.81 0.28 2.15
C GLY A 71 -18.57 1.55 1.74
N LYS A 72 -19.80 1.70 2.23
CA LYS A 72 -20.62 2.91 2.01
C LYS A 72 -20.54 3.92 3.15
N ASP A 73 -20.02 3.49 4.30
CA ASP A 73 -20.14 4.22 5.56
C ASP A 73 -18.89 5.06 5.88
N TYR A 74 -17.78 4.84 5.17
CA TYR A 74 -16.52 5.53 5.41
C TYR A 74 -16.03 6.26 4.15
N SER A 75 -15.70 7.54 4.30
CA SER A 75 -15.02 8.32 3.27
C SER A 75 -13.51 8.20 3.40
N GLN A 76 -12.80 8.53 2.31
CA GLN A 76 -11.35 8.69 2.36
C GLN A 76 -10.98 9.82 3.33
N ILE A 77 -9.98 9.61 4.17
CA ILE A 77 -9.60 10.56 5.23
C ILE A 77 -8.29 11.31 4.96
N ASP A 78 -7.48 10.83 4.01
CA ASP A 78 -6.14 11.34 3.73
C ASP A 78 -5.73 11.02 2.29
N ASP A 79 -4.64 11.61 1.80
CA ASP A 79 -4.09 11.33 0.48
C ASP A 79 -3.43 9.94 0.42
N ILE A 80 -3.84 9.14 -0.57
CA ILE A 80 -3.38 7.77 -0.74
C ILE A 80 -2.47 7.68 -1.96
N VAL A 81 -1.19 7.39 -1.74
CA VAL A 81 -0.20 7.14 -2.79
C VAL A 81 0.37 5.74 -2.61
N VAL A 82 0.31 4.92 -3.66
CA VAL A 82 0.98 3.62 -3.73
C VAL A 82 1.65 3.49 -5.10
N LEU A 83 2.96 3.31 -5.11
CA LEU A 83 3.75 3.05 -6.30
C LEU A 83 4.35 1.64 -6.22
N GLY A 84 4.06 0.83 -7.24
CA GLY A 84 4.61 -0.51 -7.40
C GLY A 84 5.43 -0.63 -8.69
N LEU A 85 6.60 -1.25 -8.59
CA LEU A 85 7.50 -1.53 -9.72
C LEU A 85 7.88 -3.01 -9.72
N ARG A 86 7.91 -3.64 -10.90
CA ARG A 86 8.54 -4.95 -11.11
C ARG A 86 9.73 -4.82 -12.05
N VAL A 87 10.83 -5.47 -11.68
CA VAL A 87 12.05 -5.59 -12.50
C VAL A 87 11.94 -6.76 -13.46
#